data_AF-A0A933PTH1-F1
#
_entry.id   AF-A0A933PTH1-F1
#
_cell.length_a   1.000
_cell.length_b   1.000
_cell.length_c   1.000
_cell.angle_alpha   90.00
_cell.angle_beta   90.00
_cell.angle_gamma   90.00
#
_symmetry.space_group_name_H-M   'P 1'
#
loop_
_entity.id
_entity.type
_entity.pdbx_description
1 polymer ?
#
loop_
_entity_poly.entity_id
_entity_poly.type
_entity_poly.pdbx_seq_one_letter_code
_entity_poly.pdbx_strand_id
1 'polypeptide(L)'
;MGRKSNTKKIVRQLIKEKGKKQSFFDKFFGEKNKKDIKKEVLKSKNEESLNRAHGASAQRGEQSGSASCETKRAYNKEKKKTVKKSNKKFAFIKARKHKIFGGMLALIMLLILGYVGFLIFQRAFRPEPIAKFLPQDKVMAFIEINSNFDHQQVKKTFDLLSKYPELSKEKLIEKAEGKFLFSYERELKPWLGRNIGMAFFSDNSMVYFGEVFSGKNAKKFLASKNSYLKTNYKDRDFYMSPTGGNFVFIGDYLFFSEKKSTLEYLVDFNNDRKNSIYSSREYGKMASNLPLNKAGFLYLNFNELRKSNLIQNEFLKTFMKLLSRFNGVHI
;
A
#
# COMPACT_ATOMS: atom_id res chain seq x y z
N MET A 1 0.21 -29.88 -55.41
CA MET A 1 0.50 -30.25 -54.00
C MET A 1 1.34 -29.14 -53.37
N GLY A 2 1.07 -28.41 -52.30
CA GLY A 2 0.08 -28.45 -51.22
C GLY A 2 0.58 -27.61 -50.02
N ARG A 3 1.17 -26.42 -50.24
CA ARG A 3 1.78 -25.56 -49.18
C ARG A 3 0.77 -24.66 -48.44
N LYS A 4 -0.38 -25.19 -48.03
CA LYS A 4 -1.41 -24.42 -47.27
C LYS A 4 -1.71 -24.97 -45.87
N SER A 5 -1.03 -26.01 -45.37
CA SER A 5 -1.41 -26.66 -44.09
C SER A 5 -0.67 -26.16 -42.83
N ASN A 6 0.47 -25.47 -42.93
CA ASN A 6 1.28 -25.15 -41.75
C ASN A 6 0.79 -23.94 -40.93
N THR A 7 0.07 -23.01 -41.54
CA THR A 7 -0.34 -21.77 -40.86
C THR A 7 -1.42 -22.01 -39.79
N LYS A 8 -2.34 -22.96 -40.02
CA LYS A 8 -3.36 -23.35 -39.03
C LYS A 8 -2.74 -24.03 -37.80
N LYS A 9 -1.66 -24.80 -37.99
CA LYS A 9 -0.98 -25.53 -36.91
C LYS A 9 -0.21 -24.57 -35.99
N ILE A 10 0.50 -23.60 -36.57
CA ILE A 10 1.21 -22.55 -35.84
C ILE A 10 0.24 -21.65 -35.06
N VAL A 11 -0.89 -21.25 -35.68
CA VAL A 11 -1.91 -20.44 -34.99
C VAL A 11 -2.53 -21.20 -33.82
N ARG A 12 -2.77 -22.52 -33.94
CA ARG A 12 -3.26 -23.34 -32.83
C ARG A 12 -2.24 -23.46 -31.69
N GLN A 13 -0.94 -23.57 -31.98
CA GLN A 13 0.10 -23.61 -30.95
C GLN A 13 0.24 -22.28 -30.21
N LEU A 14 0.25 -21.14 -30.91
CA LEU A 14 0.33 -19.82 -30.30
C LEU A 14 -0.89 -19.47 -29.44
N ILE A 15 -2.09 -19.93 -29.82
CA ILE A 15 -3.29 -19.80 -28.99
C ILE A 15 -3.19 -20.67 -27.72
N LYS A 16 -2.61 -21.88 -27.83
CA LYS A 16 -2.40 -22.77 -26.67
C LYS A 16 -1.38 -22.21 -25.68
N GLU A 17 -0.31 -21.57 -26.16
CA GLU A 17 0.70 -20.94 -25.30
C GLU A 17 0.21 -19.64 -24.64
N LYS A 18 -0.54 -18.80 -25.36
CA LYS A 18 -1.14 -17.58 -24.78
C LYS A 18 -2.26 -17.90 -23.79
N GLY A 19 -3.08 -18.92 -24.06
CA GLY A 19 -4.13 -19.37 -23.15
C GLY A 19 -3.63 -19.90 -21.79
N LYS A 20 -2.41 -20.45 -21.74
CA LYS A 20 -1.80 -20.90 -20.46
C LYS A 20 -1.28 -19.75 -19.60
N LYS A 21 -0.87 -18.62 -20.19
CA LYS A 21 -0.46 -17.41 -19.44
C LYS A 21 -1.63 -16.52 -19.02
N GLN A 22 -2.84 -16.79 -19.54
CA GLN A 22 -4.02 -15.96 -19.35
C GLN A 22 -4.83 -16.24 -18.07
N SER A 23 -4.53 -17.36 -17.39
CA SER A 23 -5.21 -17.78 -16.14
C SER A 23 -5.16 -16.74 -15.00
N PHE A 24 -4.11 -15.90 -14.94
CA PHE A 24 -3.98 -14.90 -13.88
C PHE A 24 -4.67 -13.56 -14.20
N PHE A 25 -4.72 -13.16 -15.48
CA PHE A 25 -5.28 -11.87 -15.90
C PHE A 25 -6.78 -11.94 -16.22
N ASP A 26 -7.27 -13.06 -16.75
CA ASP A 26 -8.69 -13.25 -17.10
C ASP A 26 -9.60 -13.26 -15.85
N LYS A 27 -9.03 -13.46 -14.66
CA LYS A 27 -9.76 -13.38 -13.37
C LYS A 27 -10.02 -11.94 -12.90
N PHE A 28 -9.30 -10.95 -13.45
CA PHE A 28 -9.39 -9.55 -13.03
C PHE A 28 -9.90 -8.60 -14.12
N PHE A 29 -9.69 -8.93 -15.39
CA PHE A 29 -10.12 -8.10 -16.52
C PHE A 29 -10.81 -9.01 -17.53
N GLY A 30 -12.14 -8.97 -17.54
CA GLY A 30 -13.02 -9.96 -18.19
C GLY A 30 -12.65 -10.38 -19.62
N GLU A 31 -13.16 -11.56 -19.99
CA GLU A 31 -12.86 -12.29 -21.24
C GLU A 31 -12.78 -11.37 -22.48
N LYS A 32 -11.58 -11.15 -22.99
CA LYS A 32 -11.40 -10.57 -24.32
C LYS A 32 -11.88 -11.55 -25.38
N ASN A 33 -12.79 -11.09 -26.21
CA ASN A 33 -13.45 -11.87 -27.24
C ASN A 33 -12.44 -12.39 -28.28
N LYS A 34 -12.50 -13.68 -28.66
CA LYS A 34 -11.54 -14.36 -29.57
C LYS A 34 -11.31 -13.61 -30.90
N LYS A 35 -12.26 -12.77 -31.33
CA LYS A 35 -12.16 -11.93 -32.53
C LYS A 35 -11.10 -10.82 -32.40
N ASP A 36 -10.87 -10.29 -31.20
CA ASP A 36 -9.93 -9.18 -30.98
C ASP A 36 -8.48 -9.65 -30.94
N ILE A 37 -8.24 -10.83 -30.34
CA ILE A 37 -6.92 -11.49 -30.35
C ILE A 37 -6.49 -11.81 -31.79
N LYS A 38 -7.44 -12.25 -32.65
CA LYS A 38 -7.15 -12.54 -34.06
C LYS A 38 -6.79 -11.27 -34.85
N LYS A 39 -7.39 -10.12 -34.51
CA LYS A 39 -7.06 -8.82 -35.12
C LYS A 39 -5.67 -8.32 -34.72
N GLU A 40 -5.27 -8.47 -33.45
CA GLU A 40 -3.93 -8.07 -33.00
C GLU A 40 -2.82 -8.90 -33.67
N VAL A 41 -2.99 -10.22 -33.78
CA VAL A 41 -2.00 -11.12 -34.41
C VAL A 41 -1.85 -10.84 -35.92
N LEU A 42 -2.91 -10.42 -36.60
CA LEU A 42 -2.83 -9.99 -38.00
C LEU A 42 -2.12 -8.65 -38.16
N LYS A 43 -2.25 -7.75 -37.18
CA LYS A 43 -1.58 -6.44 -37.18
C LYS A 43 -0.07 -6.57 -37.01
N SER A 44 0.39 -7.40 -36.07
CA SER A 44 1.82 -7.59 -35.81
C SER A 44 2.56 -8.22 -36.99
N LYS A 45 1.89 -9.08 -37.78
CA LYS A 45 2.48 -9.68 -38.99
C LYS A 45 2.64 -8.68 -40.13
N ASN A 46 1.72 -7.72 -40.28
CA ASN A 46 1.85 -6.70 -41.31
C ASN A 46 3.01 -5.74 -41.02
N GLU A 47 3.27 -5.43 -39.75
CA GLU A 47 4.42 -4.61 -39.34
C GLU A 47 5.75 -5.34 -39.56
N GLU A 48 5.80 -6.65 -39.29
CA GLU A 48 6.99 -7.47 -39.54
C GLU A 48 7.30 -7.65 -41.04
N SER A 49 6.26 -7.67 -41.89
CA SER A 49 6.44 -7.68 -43.36
C SER A 49 6.88 -6.33 -43.93
N LEU A 50 6.51 -5.21 -43.30
CA LEU A 50 6.92 -3.87 -43.73
C LEU A 50 8.41 -3.62 -43.46
N ASN A 51 8.93 -4.14 -42.34
CA ASN A 51 10.33 -3.99 -41.96
C ASN A 51 11.30 -4.84 -42.80
N ARG A 52 10.82 -5.91 -43.47
CA ARG A 52 11.63 -6.68 -44.43
C ARG A 52 11.74 -6.05 -45.82
N ALA A 53 10.84 -5.13 -46.19
CA ALA A 53 10.86 -4.48 -47.50
C ALA A 53 11.90 -3.33 -47.59
N HIS A 54 12.36 -2.79 -46.46
CA HIS A 54 13.30 -1.66 -46.42
C HIS A 54 14.79 -2.05 -46.30
N GLY A 55 15.11 -3.35 -46.36
CA GLY A 55 16.48 -3.86 -46.21
C GLY A 55 17.23 -4.21 -47.50
N ALA A 56 16.67 -3.96 -48.69
CA ALA A 56 17.24 -4.45 -49.95
C ALA A 56 17.25 -3.38 -51.05
N SER A 57 18.06 -2.33 -50.93
CA SER A 57 18.47 -1.49 -52.06
C SER A 57 19.63 -0.57 -51.68
N ALA A 58 20.87 -1.06 -51.76
CA ALA A 58 22.07 -0.23 -51.80
C ALA A 58 23.24 -1.01 -52.41
N GLN A 59 23.44 -0.90 -53.73
CA GLN A 59 24.73 -1.10 -54.42
C GLN A 59 24.66 -0.71 -55.90
N ARG A 60 25.79 -0.19 -56.41
CA ARG A 60 26.11 0.37 -57.74
C ARG A 60 25.82 1.87 -57.87
N GLY A 61 26.75 2.74 -58.27
CA GLY A 61 28.06 2.52 -58.89
C GLY A 61 28.23 3.55 -60.01
N GLU A 62 29.17 4.47 -59.77
CA GLU A 62 29.96 5.38 -60.63
C GLU A 62 29.70 5.55 -62.14
N GLN A 63 29.96 6.81 -62.58
CA GLN A 63 30.90 7.25 -63.65
C GLN A 63 30.37 8.13 -64.80
N SER A 64 31.08 9.27 -64.98
CA SER A 64 31.26 10.12 -66.20
C SER A 64 30.02 10.85 -66.74
N GLY A 65 30.06 12.01 -67.39
CA GLY A 65 31.10 12.91 -67.87
C GLY A 65 30.45 13.96 -68.79
N SER A 66 31.03 15.17 -68.83
CA SER A 66 30.99 16.18 -69.91
C SER A 66 29.66 16.74 -70.49
N ALA A 67 29.59 18.08 -70.44
CA ALA A 67 29.31 19.01 -71.54
C ALA A 67 27.87 19.34 -72.01
N SER A 68 27.52 20.61 -71.71
CA SER A 68 27.00 21.65 -72.63
C SER A 68 25.49 21.81 -72.90
N CYS A 69 25.19 23.09 -73.15
CA CYS A 69 24.06 23.69 -73.85
C CYS A 69 22.76 23.99 -73.08
N GLU A 70 22.67 25.27 -72.69
CA GLU A 70 21.50 26.13 -72.83
C GLU A 70 20.64 25.78 -74.05
N THR A 71 19.31 25.74 -73.94
CA THR A 71 18.40 26.82 -74.38
C THR A 71 16.91 26.42 -74.31
N LYS A 72 16.06 27.45 -74.14
CA LYS A 72 14.65 27.58 -74.59
C LYS A 72 13.58 26.81 -73.80
N ARG A 73 12.85 27.48 -72.91
CA ARG A 73 11.64 28.31 -73.14
C ARG A 73 10.48 27.56 -73.82
N ALA A 74 9.45 27.38 -72.99
CA ALA A 74 8.03 27.63 -73.27
C ALA A 74 7.35 26.79 -74.37
N TYR A 75 6.51 25.85 -73.96
CA TYR A 75 5.16 25.73 -74.53
C TYR A 75 4.22 24.90 -73.64
N ASN A 76 2.93 25.22 -73.71
CA ASN A 76 1.77 24.53 -73.14
C ASN A 76 1.41 24.76 -71.66
N LYS A 77 0.93 26.00 -71.42
CA LYS A 77 -0.36 26.20 -70.73
C LYS A 77 -1.47 25.50 -71.52
N GLU A 78 -2.34 24.82 -70.78
CA GLU A 78 -3.71 24.36 -71.12
C GLU A 78 -3.94 22.84 -71.08
N LYS A 79 -3.93 22.30 -69.85
CA LYS A 79 -5.01 21.40 -69.41
C LYS A 79 -5.55 21.89 -68.07
N LYS A 80 -6.53 22.78 -68.17
CA LYS A 80 -7.44 23.15 -67.10
C LYS A 80 -8.31 21.94 -66.75
N LYS A 81 -8.49 21.77 -65.43
CA LYS A 81 -9.75 21.34 -64.79
C LYS A 81 -10.16 19.87 -64.96
N THR A 82 -9.64 19.02 -64.09
CA THR A 82 -10.45 18.15 -63.21
C THR A 82 -9.52 17.57 -62.14
N VAL A 83 -10.07 17.15 -61.00
CA VAL A 83 -9.35 16.62 -59.81
C VAL A 83 -8.81 17.70 -58.84
N LYS A 84 -9.67 18.64 -58.46
CA LYS A 84 -9.54 19.37 -57.17
C LYS A 84 -10.78 19.17 -56.29
N LYS A 85 -11.22 17.93 -56.11
CA LYS A 85 -12.25 17.55 -55.13
C LYS A 85 -12.00 16.14 -54.57
N SER A 86 -10.96 15.96 -53.76
CA SER A 86 -10.90 14.77 -52.87
C SER A 86 -10.07 14.98 -51.59
N ASN A 87 -9.17 15.95 -51.52
CA ASN A 87 -8.30 16.11 -50.33
C ASN A 87 -8.93 16.81 -49.12
N LYS A 88 -10.17 17.31 -49.18
CA LYS A 88 -10.83 17.92 -47.99
C LYS A 88 -11.35 16.90 -46.96
N LYS A 89 -11.50 15.61 -47.32
CA LYS A 89 -11.97 14.57 -46.37
C LYS A 89 -10.88 14.03 -45.43
N PHE A 90 -9.60 14.16 -45.78
CA PHE A 90 -8.49 13.66 -44.94
C PHE A 90 -8.02 14.65 -43.86
N ALA A 91 -8.21 15.97 -44.05
CA ALA A 91 -7.85 16.97 -43.06
C ALA A 91 -8.76 16.94 -41.81
N PHE A 92 -10.06 16.64 -41.99
CA PHE A 92 -11.02 16.51 -40.89
C PHE A 92 -10.78 15.29 -39.99
N ILE A 93 -10.18 14.22 -40.53
CA ILE A 93 -9.85 13.02 -39.77
C ILE A 93 -8.59 13.26 -38.90
N LYS A 94 -7.64 14.06 -39.38
CA LYS A 94 -6.42 14.41 -38.63
C LYS A 94 -6.71 15.33 -37.43
N ALA A 95 -7.60 16.32 -37.60
CA ALA A 95 -8.02 17.22 -36.51
C ALA A 95 -8.84 16.52 -35.41
N ARG A 96 -9.65 15.49 -35.74
CA ARG A 96 -10.38 14.70 -34.73
C ARG A 96 -9.47 13.80 -33.88
N LYS A 97 -8.35 13.30 -34.42
CA LYS A 97 -7.40 12.47 -33.67
C LYS A 97 -6.74 13.22 -32.51
N HIS A 98 -6.43 14.51 -32.68
CA HIS A 98 -5.86 15.33 -31.61
C HIS A 98 -6.86 15.60 -30.48
N LYS A 99 -8.15 15.78 -30.79
CA LYS A 99 -9.21 15.93 -29.78
C LYS A 99 -9.47 14.64 -28.99
N ILE A 100 -9.46 13.50 -29.67
CA ILE A 100 -9.60 12.17 -29.02
C ILE A 100 -8.37 11.87 -28.15
N PHE A 101 -7.18 12.20 -28.63
CA PHE A 101 -5.94 12.03 -27.86
C PHE A 101 -5.90 12.93 -26.62
N GLY A 102 -6.29 14.20 -26.75
CA GLY A 102 -6.41 15.13 -25.61
C GLY A 102 -7.43 14.66 -24.58
N GLY A 103 -8.59 14.17 -25.01
CA GLY A 103 -9.60 13.57 -24.12
C GLY A 103 -9.10 12.33 -23.39
N MET A 104 -8.37 11.44 -24.09
CA MET A 104 -7.78 10.24 -23.47
C MET A 104 -6.68 10.60 -22.46
N LEU A 105 -5.84 11.60 -22.76
CA LEU A 105 -4.81 12.08 -21.84
C LEU A 105 -5.43 12.71 -20.59
N ALA A 106 -6.49 13.51 -20.75
CA ALA A 106 -7.22 14.10 -19.62
C ALA A 106 -7.85 13.03 -18.73
N LEU A 107 -8.43 11.97 -19.32
CA LEU A 107 -8.97 10.84 -18.57
C LEU A 107 -7.88 10.11 -17.76
N ILE A 108 -6.71 9.87 -18.36
CA ILE A 108 -5.57 9.25 -17.68
C ILE A 108 -5.09 10.13 -16.52
N MET A 109 -4.95 11.44 -16.73
CA MET A 109 -4.56 12.35 -15.64
C MET A 109 -5.59 12.39 -14.51
N LEU A 110 -6.89 12.35 -14.82
CA LEU A 110 -7.95 12.32 -13.82
C LEU A 110 -7.93 11.01 -13.01
N LEU A 111 -7.65 9.87 -13.66
CA LEU A 111 -7.46 8.59 -12.99
C LEU A 111 -6.23 8.61 -12.07
N ILE A 112 -5.10 9.17 -12.52
CA ILE A 112 -3.91 9.33 -11.69
C ILE A 112 -4.21 10.23 -10.50
N LEU A 113 -4.88 11.37 -10.70
CA LEU A 113 -5.23 12.31 -9.63
C LEU A 113 -6.18 11.66 -8.62
N GLY A 114 -7.19 10.93 -9.08
CA GLY A 114 -8.10 10.18 -8.22
C GLY A 114 -7.37 9.11 -7.41
N TYR A 115 -6.44 8.38 -8.04
CA TYR A 115 -5.62 7.39 -7.36
C TYR A 115 -4.67 7.99 -6.32
N VAL A 116 -3.98 9.08 -6.65
CA VAL A 116 -3.11 9.81 -5.72
C VAL A 116 -3.93 10.39 -4.56
N GLY A 117 -5.08 10.98 -4.85
CA GLY A 117 -6.00 11.49 -3.82
C GLY A 117 -6.48 10.36 -2.88
N PHE A 118 -6.79 9.19 -3.43
CA PHE A 118 -7.13 8.00 -2.64
C PHE A 118 -5.97 7.51 -1.78
N LEU A 119 -4.75 7.45 -2.31
CA LEU A 119 -3.56 7.05 -1.55
C LEU A 119 -3.23 8.02 -0.41
N ILE A 120 -3.29 9.33 -0.69
CA ILE A 120 -3.13 10.37 0.33
C ILE A 120 -4.23 10.21 1.38
N PHE A 121 -5.46 9.97 0.94
CA PHE A 121 -6.58 9.80 1.87
C PHE A 121 -6.38 8.60 2.80
N GLN A 122 -5.99 7.44 2.26
CA GLN A 122 -5.70 6.26 3.07
C GLN A 122 -4.57 6.52 4.05
N ARG A 123 -3.44 7.05 3.58
CA ARG A 123 -2.25 7.26 4.42
C ARG A 123 -2.45 8.35 5.48
N ALA A 124 -3.12 9.45 5.12
CA ALA A 124 -3.35 10.56 6.04
C ALA A 124 -4.49 10.27 7.02
N PHE A 125 -5.60 9.67 6.58
CA PHE A 125 -6.81 9.58 7.40
C PHE A 125 -7.09 8.20 8.02
N ARG A 126 -6.39 7.13 7.61
CA ARG A 126 -6.55 5.80 8.23
C ARG A 126 -5.22 5.26 8.74
N PRO A 127 -5.02 5.18 10.06
CA PRO A 127 -3.81 4.54 10.57
C PRO A 127 -3.87 3.07 10.21
N GLU A 128 -2.74 2.47 9.84
CA GLU A 128 -2.70 1.02 9.70
C GLU A 128 -3.03 0.40 11.07
N PRO A 129 -4.00 -0.51 11.16
CA PRO A 129 -4.40 -1.08 12.44
C PRO A 129 -3.26 -1.92 13.02
N ILE A 130 -2.98 -1.76 14.31
CA ILE A 130 -1.92 -2.51 14.99
C ILE A 130 -2.09 -4.02 14.85
N ALA A 131 -3.35 -4.49 14.74
CA ALA A 131 -3.71 -5.88 14.53
C ALA A 131 -3.01 -6.55 13.33
N LYS A 132 -2.54 -5.77 12.35
CA LYS A 132 -1.78 -6.27 11.18
C LYS A 132 -0.39 -6.78 11.57
N PHE A 133 0.19 -6.18 12.60
CA PHE A 133 1.54 -6.48 13.09
C PHE A 133 1.53 -7.47 14.27
N LEU A 134 0.35 -7.87 14.74
CA LEU A 134 0.17 -8.73 15.90
C LEU A 134 -0.21 -10.17 15.47
N PRO A 135 0.48 -11.21 16.00
CA PRO A 135 0.21 -12.60 15.69
C PRO A 135 -1.09 -13.09 16.34
N GLN A 136 -1.95 -13.72 15.54
CA GLN A 136 -3.26 -14.21 15.99
C GLN A 136 -3.16 -15.33 17.04
N ASP A 137 -2.14 -16.17 16.94
CA ASP A 137 -1.95 -17.40 17.73
C ASP A 137 -1.17 -17.18 19.03
N LYS A 138 -0.73 -15.95 19.33
CA LYS A 138 -0.01 -15.62 20.56
C LYS A 138 -0.59 -14.44 21.31
N VAL A 139 -1.26 -13.51 20.64
CA VAL A 139 -1.83 -12.34 21.33
C VAL A 139 -3.17 -12.71 21.95
N MET A 140 -3.23 -12.59 23.27
CA MET A 140 -4.42 -12.80 24.08
C MET A 140 -5.31 -11.56 24.11
N ALA A 141 -4.70 -10.39 24.20
CA ALA A 141 -5.40 -9.13 24.29
C ALA A 141 -4.51 -7.99 23.78
N PHE A 142 -5.12 -6.94 23.25
CA PHE A 142 -4.40 -5.68 23.08
C PHE A 142 -5.33 -4.50 23.26
N ILE A 143 -4.77 -3.41 23.77
CA ILE A 143 -5.44 -2.13 23.98
C ILE A 143 -4.78 -1.13 23.04
N GLU A 144 -5.59 -0.38 22.30
CA GLU A 144 -5.19 0.75 21.47
C GLU A 144 -5.90 2.00 21.99
N ILE A 145 -5.18 3.09 22.17
CA ILE A 145 -5.68 4.39 22.62
C ILE A 145 -5.28 5.42 21.57
N ASN A 146 -6.19 6.34 21.30
CA ASN A 146 -5.93 7.45 20.40
C ASN A 146 -5.06 8.51 21.12
N SER A 147 -3.82 8.67 20.69
CA SER A 147 -2.87 9.67 21.19
C SER A 147 -3.11 11.07 20.64
N ASN A 148 -3.97 11.24 19.63
CA ASN A 148 -4.41 12.57 19.19
C ASN A 148 -5.50 13.11 20.13
N PHE A 149 -5.07 13.54 21.31
CA PHE A 149 -5.95 14.09 22.34
C PHE A 149 -6.70 15.37 21.93
N ASP A 150 -6.22 16.06 20.89
CA ASP A 150 -6.84 17.28 20.38
C ASP A 150 -7.97 16.98 19.39
N HIS A 151 -8.15 15.72 18.98
CA HIS A 151 -9.25 15.30 18.13
C HIS A 151 -10.59 15.44 18.87
N GLN A 152 -11.58 16.07 18.24
CA GLN A 152 -12.86 16.41 18.88
C GLN A 152 -13.56 15.21 19.56
N GLN A 153 -13.52 14.03 18.95
CA GLN A 153 -14.14 12.84 19.55
C GLN A 153 -13.40 12.38 20.83
N VAL A 154 -12.07 12.48 20.83
CA VAL A 154 -11.24 12.12 21.99
C VAL A 154 -11.45 13.14 23.11
N LYS A 155 -11.47 14.43 22.75
CA LYS A 155 -11.79 15.52 23.68
C LYS A 155 -13.14 15.31 24.35
N LYS A 156 -14.20 15.03 23.57
CA LYS A 156 -15.53 14.72 24.11
C LYS A 156 -15.52 13.52 25.07
N THR A 157 -14.73 12.48 24.77
CA THR A 157 -14.57 11.34 25.69
C THR A 157 -13.94 11.78 27.02
N PHE A 158 -12.88 12.58 26.98
CA PHE A 158 -12.26 13.09 28.22
C PHE A 158 -13.14 14.10 28.97
N ASP A 159 -13.92 14.91 28.26
CA ASP A 159 -14.91 15.81 28.87
C ASP A 159 -15.97 15.02 29.66
N LEU A 160 -16.41 13.86 29.15
CA LEU A 160 -17.31 12.95 29.87
C LEU A 160 -16.63 12.30 31.09
N LEU A 161 -15.31 12.09 31.03
CA LEU A 161 -14.51 11.55 32.13
C LEU A 161 -14.08 12.62 33.14
N SER A 162 -14.48 13.89 32.98
CA SER A 162 -14.13 14.98 33.90
C SER A 162 -14.50 14.72 35.37
N LYS A 163 -15.53 13.90 35.62
CA LYS A 163 -15.93 13.47 36.97
C LYS A 163 -14.99 12.44 37.60
N TYR A 164 -14.05 11.90 36.84
CA TYR A 164 -13.06 10.91 37.27
C TYR A 164 -11.65 11.45 36.99
N PRO A 165 -11.11 12.32 37.86
CA PRO A 165 -9.80 12.95 37.64
C PRO A 165 -8.67 11.96 37.36
N GLU A 166 -8.73 10.77 37.96
CA GLU A 166 -7.78 9.67 37.74
C GLU A 166 -7.74 9.12 36.31
N LEU A 167 -8.78 9.39 35.52
CA LEU A 167 -8.94 9.01 34.11
C LEU A 167 -8.78 10.20 33.16
N SER A 168 -8.40 11.38 33.68
CA SER A 168 -8.11 12.56 32.87
C SER A 168 -6.90 12.33 31.96
N LYS A 169 -6.86 13.08 30.85
CA LYS A 169 -5.71 13.09 29.93
C LYS A 169 -4.42 13.42 30.68
N GLU A 170 -4.47 14.42 31.54
CA GLU A 170 -3.33 14.92 32.32
C GLU A 170 -2.80 13.83 33.24
N LYS A 171 -3.69 13.11 33.95
CA LYS A 171 -3.27 11.99 34.80
C LYS A 171 -2.73 10.80 34.03
N LEU A 172 -3.26 10.51 32.84
CA LEU A 172 -2.70 9.46 31.98
C LEU A 172 -1.30 9.82 31.51
N ILE A 173 -1.07 11.07 31.10
CA ILE A 173 0.24 11.58 30.70
C ILE A 173 1.19 11.52 31.90
N GLU A 174 0.80 12.05 33.06
CA GLU A 174 1.59 12.05 34.29
C GLU A 174 2.03 10.62 34.69
N LYS A 175 1.09 9.66 34.67
CA LYS A 175 1.40 8.24 34.96
C LYS A 175 2.37 7.64 33.95
N ALA A 176 2.24 7.98 32.67
CA ALA A 176 3.14 7.51 31.62
C ALA A 176 4.54 8.12 31.75
N GLU A 177 4.63 9.45 31.90
CA GLU A 177 5.89 10.17 32.10
C GLU A 177 6.62 9.68 33.35
N GLY A 178 5.90 9.46 34.46
CA GLY A 178 6.46 8.93 35.70
C GLY A 178 6.98 7.50 35.57
N LYS A 179 6.32 6.63 34.79
CA LYS A 179 6.75 5.24 34.59
C LYS A 179 7.96 5.12 33.67
N PHE A 180 8.01 5.93 32.61
CA PHE A 180 8.96 5.73 31.51
C PHE A 180 10.04 6.83 31.42
N LEU A 181 10.01 7.82 32.32
CA LEU A 181 11.02 8.88 32.42
C LEU A 181 11.25 9.63 31.08
N PHE A 182 10.14 9.97 30.41
CA PHE A 182 10.13 10.83 29.23
C PHE A 182 9.17 11.99 29.42
N SER A 183 9.34 13.07 28.65
CA SER A 183 8.32 14.11 28.48
C SER A 183 7.44 13.82 27.25
N TYR A 184 6.14 13.67 27.43
CA TYR A 184 5.18 13.44 26.36
C TYR A 184 5.24 14.56 25.32
N GLU A 185 5.14 15.82 25.74
CA GLU A 185 5.11 16.98 24.84
C GLU A 185 6.43 17.17 24.08
N ARG A 186 7.58 16.99 24.75
CA ARG A 186 8.90 17.26 24.13
C ARG A 186 9.50 16.06 23.41
N GLU A 187 9.23 14.84 23.88
CA GLU A 187 9.92 13.64 23.40
C GLU A 187 9.03 12.71 22.60
N LEU A 188 7.77 12.50 22.97
CA LEU A 188 6.87 11.58 22.26
C LEU A 188 6.07 12.28 21.15
N LYS A 189 5.34 13.34 21.48
CA LYS A 189 4.44 14.08 20.58
C LYS A 189 5.08 14.47 19.23
N PRO A 190 6.38 14.83 19.14
CA PRO A 190 6.99 15.20 17.86
C PRO A 190 7.11 14.08 16.82
N TRP A 191 6.92 12.81 17.22
CA TRP A 191 6.98 11.67 16.30
C TRP A 191 5.81 10.71 16.42
N LEU A 192 5.08 10.74 17.54
CA LEU A 192 3.95 9.86 17.81
C LEU A 192 2.80 10.13 16.84
N GLY A 193 2.25 9.04 16.31
CA GLY A 193 1.06 9.06 15.46
C GLY A 193 -0.22 9.15 16.27
N ARG A 194 -1.29 8.55 15.74
CA ARG A 194 -2.61 8.56 16.35
C ARG A 194 -2.83 7.43 17.33
N ASN A 195 -2.10 6.33 17.21
CA ASN A 195 -2.33 5.14 18.02
C ASN A 195 -1.15 4.83 18.94
N ILE A 196 -1.46 4.60 20.21
CA ILE A 196 -0.55 4.00 21.19
C ILE A 196 -1.24 2.86 21.91
N GLY A 197 -0.49 1.95 22.50
CA GLY A 197 -1.13 0.85 23.19
C GLY A 197 -0.19 -0.20 23.74
N MET A 198 -0.79 -1.32 24.12
CA MET A 198 -0.08 -2.49 24.62
C MET A 198 -0.77 -3.77 24.16
N ALA A 199 0.02 -4.82 23.92
CA ALA A 199 -0.42 -6.15 23.59
C ALA A 199 0.12 -7.16 24.61
N PHE A 200 -0.74 -8.10 25.01
CA PHE A 200 -0.45 -9.17 25.95
C PHE A 200 -0.34 -10.50 25.20
N PHE A 201 0.77 -11.18 25.39
CA PHE A 201 1.10 -12.43 24.72
C PHE A 201 0.91 -13.63 25.65
N SER A 202 0.58 -14.79 25.08
CA SER A 202 0.27 -16.04 25.78
C SER A 202 1.38 -16.54 26.73
N ASP A 203 2.62 -16.10 26.52
CA ASP A 203 3.79 -16.38 27.37
C ASP A 203 3.97 -15.37 28.52
N ASN A 204 2.90 -14.62 28.84
CA ASN A 204 2.88 -13.52 29.81
C ASN A 204 3.86 -12.39 29.47
N SER A 205 4.36 -12.29 28.23
CA SER A 205 5.09 -11.11 27.79
C SER A 205 4.15 -9.99 27.36
N MET A 206 4.65 -8.76 27.45
CA MET A 206 3.91 -7.56 27.08
C MET A 206 4.75 -6.76 26.10
N VAL A 207 4.08 -6.21 25.09
CA VAL A 207 4.70 -5.28 24.16
C VAL A 207 3.89 -4.00 24.13
N TYR A 208 4.55 -2.87 24.31
CA TYR A 208 3.97 -1.55 24.10
C TYR A 208 4.25 -1.13 22.67
N PHE A 209 3.36 -0.34 22.08
CA PHE A 209 3.53 0.15 20.72
C PHE A 209 3.06 1.59 20.59
N GLY A 210 3.69 2.31 19.66
CA GLY A 210 3.26 3.64 19.22
C GLY A 210 3.40 3.77 17.71
N GLU A 211 2.36 4.27 17.06
CA GLU A 211 2.39 4.65 15.64
C GLU A 211 3.45 5.74 15.47
N VAL A 212 4.19 5.66 14.38
CA VAL A 212 5.29 6.57 14.04
C VAL A 212 4.84 7.46 12.91
N PHE A 213 4.47 8.70 13.23
CA PHE A 213 4.18 9.73 12.23
C PHE A 213 5.47 10.28 11.59
N SER A 214 6.55 10.41 12.38
CA SER A 214 7.85 10.91 11.89
C SER A 214 8.99 9.99 12.28
N GLY A 215 9.39 9.10 11.36
CA GLY A 215 10.51 8.18 11.57
C GLY A 215 11.84 8.88 11.88
N LYS A 216 12.08 10.07 11.32
CA LYS A 216 13.27 10.89 11.63
C LYS A 216 13.28 11.32 13.09
N ASN A 217 12.15 11.82 13.60
CA ASN A 217 12.05 12.28 14.98
C ASN A 217 12.05 11.10 15.97
N ALA A 218 11.42 9.97 15.62
CA ALA A 218 11.48 8.75 16.44
C ALA A 218 12.91 8.21 16.57
N LYS A 219 13.69 8.22 15.48
CA LYS A 219 15.12 7.85 15.52
C LYS A 219 15.95 8.82 16.36
N LYS A 220 15.66 10.13 16.29
CA LYS A 220 16.30 11.13 17.17
C LYS A 220 15.97 10.90 18.64
N PHE A 221 14.72 10.57 18.96
CA PHE A 221 14.30 10.22 20.31
C PHE A 221 15.13 9.05 20.84
N LEU A 222 15.23 7.94 20.10
CA LEU A 222 16.04 6.79 20.50
C LEU A 222 17.54 7.13 20.62
N ALA A 223 18.08 7.93 19.69
CA ALA A 223 19.48 8.35 19.73
C ALA A 223 19.80 9.28 20.91
N SER A 224 18.85 10.11 21.35
CA SER A 224 19.03 11.02 22.49
C SER A 224 19.16 10.30 23.83
N LYS A 225 18.67 9.07 23.89
CA LYS A 225 18.75 8.20 25.06
C LYS A 225 20.06 7.41 24.99
N ASN A 226 21.19 8.10 25.20
CA ASN A 226 22.59 7.64 25.05
C ASN A 226 22.93 6.24 25.62
N SER A 227 22.04 5.61 26.38
CA SER A 227 22.15 4.24 26.89
C SER A 227 21.79 3.15 25.88
N TYR A 228 21.07 3.42 24.78
CA TYR A 228 20.64 2.35 23.87
C TYR A 228 21.77 1.89 22.94
N LEU A 229 22.09 0.60 23.00
CA LEU A 229 22.96 -0.09 22.05
C LEU A 229 22.15 -0.46 20.81
N LYS A 230 22.57 0.07 19.66
CA LYS A 230 21.98 -0.28 18.37
C LYS A 230 22.56 -1.61 17.87
N THR A 231 21.72 -2.61 17.71
CA THR A 231 22.07 -3.92 17.13
C THR A 231 21.20 -4.20 15.89
N ASN A 232 21.57 -5.21 15.11
CA ASN A 232 20.77 -5.63 13.95
C ASN A 232 20.25 -7.05 14.17
N TYR A 233 18.98 -7.28 13.82
CA TYR A 233 18.37 -8.61 13.78
C TYR A 233 17.47 -8.72 12.55
N LYS A 234 17.78 -9.65 11.63
CA LYS A 234 17.03 -9.88 10.37
C LYS A 234 16.68 -8.58 9.64
N ASP A 235 17.70 -7.76 9.37
CA ASP A 235 17.59 -6.48 8.66
C ASP A 235 16.74 -5.41 9.39
N ARG A 236 16.53 -5.57 10.69
CA ARG A 236 15.88 -4.58 11.56
C ARG A 236 16.84 -4.05 12.60
N ASP A 237 16.78 -2.75 12.80
CA ASP A 237 17.51 -2.06 13.86
C ASP A 237 16.79 -2.31 15.20
N PHE A 238 17.50 -2.93 16.14
CA PHE A 238 17.11 -3.07 17.53
C PHE A 238 17.86 -2.04 18.38
N TYR A 239 17.15 -1.44 19.32
CA TYR A 239 17.73 -0.50 20.27
C TYR A 239 17.56 -1.08 21.67
N MET A 240 18.66 -1.54 22.27
CA MET A 240 18.65 -2.30 23.52
C MET A 240 19.19 -1.46 24.67
N SER A 241 18.45 -1.34 25.77
CA SER A 241 18.94 -0.68 26.99
C SER A 241 19.63 -1.67 27.92
N PRO A 242 20.79 -1.33 28.50
CA PRO A 242 21.42 -2.09 29.58
C PRO A 242 20.56 -2.15 30.86
N THR A 243 19.77 -1.11 31.12
CA THR A 243 18.94 -0.97 32.33
C THR A 243 17.51 -1.48 32.14
N GLY A 244 17.23 -2.08 30.98
CA GLY A 244 15.95 -2.72 30.67
C GLY A 244 15.15 -2.01 29.58
N GLY A 245 14.40 -2.81 28.81
CA GLY A 245 13.59 -2.32 27.70
C GLY A 245 14.34 -2.31 26.36
N ASN A 246 13.69 -2.85 25.35
CA ASN A 246 14.19 -2.99 23.98
C ASN A 246 13.19 -2.34 23.03
N PHE A 247 13.68 -1.77 21.93
CA PHE A 247 12.84 -1.17 20.90
C PHE A 247 13.15 -1.73 19.51
N VAL A 248 12.11 -1.83 18.67
CA VAL A 248 12.24 -2.19 17.25
C VAL A 248 11.18 -1.48 16.41
N PHE A 249 11.55 -1.05 15.21
CA PHE A 249 10.60 -0.53 14.22
C PHE A 249 10.04 -1.65 13.35
N ILE A 250 8.71 -1.77 13.29
CA ILE A 250 8.01 -2.69 12.40
C ILE A 250 6.89 -1.92 11.71
N GLY A 251 6.99 -1.78 10.38
CA GLY A 251 6.07 -0.93 9.61
C GLY A 251 6.12 0.52 10.09
N ASP A 252 4.94 1.12 10.28
CA ASP A 252 4.77 2.47 10.81
C ASP A 252 4.63 2.48 12.34
N TYR A 253 5.15 1.48 13.05
CA TYR A 253 5.09 1.39 14.51
C TYR A 253 6.47 1.19 15.14
N LEU A 254 6.64 1.78 16.32
CA LEU A 254 7.74 1.51 17.24
C LEU A 254 7.22 0.62 18.37
N PHE A 255 7.81 -0.56 18.50
CA PHE A 255 7.47 -1.52 19.55
C PHE A 255 8.50 -1.46 20.69
N PHE A 256 8.04 -1.66 21.92
CA PHE A 256 8.84 -1.69 23.13
C PHE A 256 8.51 -2.92 23.98
N SER A 257 9.52 -3.62 24.47
CA SER A 257 9.37 -4.74 25.42
C SER A 257 10.59 -4.90 26.29
N GLU A 258 10.40 -5.28 27.54
CA GLU A 258 11.49 -5.70 28.44
C GLU A 258 12.18 -6.98 27.94
N LYS A 259 11.42 -7.89 27.32
CA LYS A 259 11.92 -9.15 26.79
C LYS A 259 12.28 -9.00 25.31
N LYS A 260 13.58 -9.07 25.00
CA LYS A 260 14.11 -9.03 23.63
C LYS A 260 13.49 -10.11 22.74
N SER A 261 13.34 -11.33 23.27
CA SER A 261 12.78 -12.48 22.55
C SER A 261 11.34 -12.23 22.04
N THR A 262 10.54 -11.45 22.77
CA THR A 262 9.19 -11.08 22.32
C THR A 262 9.22 -10.17 21.08
N LEU A 263 10.20 -9.26 21.00
CA LEU A 263 10.37 -8.39 19.82
C LEU A 263 10.97 -9.16 18.64
N GLU A 264 11.92 -10.06 18.89
CA GLU A 264 12.45 -10.96 17.86
C GLU A 264 11.34 -11.82 17.26
N TYR A 265 10.47 -12.39 18.09
CA TYR A 265 9.29 -13.13 17.64
C TYR A 265 8.34 -12.26 16.80
N LEU A 266 8.11 -10.99 17.18
CA LEU A 266 7.32 -10.06 16.38
C LEU A 266 7.96 -9.77 15.01
N VAL A 267 9.28 -9.60 14.96
CA VAL A 267 10.00 -9.40 13.70
C VAL A 267 9.88 -10.65 12.81
N ASP A 268 10.06 -11.83 13.38
CA ASP A 268 9.92 -13.11 12.69
C ASP A 268 8.53 -13.31 12.12
N PHE A 269 7.51 -13.05 12.92
CA PHE A 269 6.11 -13.07 12.49
C PHE A 269 5.86 -12.18 11.27
N ASN A 270 6.38 -10.94 11.30
CA ASN A 270 6.18 -9.96 10.22
C ASN A 270 6.97 -10.32 8.95
N ASN A 271 8.10 -10.99 9.06
CA ASN A 271 8.88 -11.47 7.92
C ASN A 271 8.28 -12.74 7.30
N ASP A 272 7.79 -13.67 8.12
CA ASP A 272 7.27 -14.98 7.70
C ASP A 272 5.85 -14.92 7.10
N ARG A 273 5.18 -13.75 7.12
CA ARG A 273 3.79 -13.55 6.65
C ARG A 273 2.78 -14.51 7.27
N LYS A 274 2.93 -14.80 8.55
CA LYS A 274 1.98 -15.63 9.33
C LYS A 274 0.62 -14.92 9.50
N ASN A 275 -0.38 -15.66 9.99
CA ASN A 275 -1.73 -15.14 10.22
C ASN A 275 -1.74 -14.05 11.30
N SER A 276 -2.06 -12.82 10.89
CA SER A 276 -2.25 -11.67 11.77
C SER A 276 -3.64 -11.66 12.40
N ILE A 277 -3.80 -10.95 13.53
CA ILE A 277 -5.14 -10.68 14.08
C ILE A 277 -6.01 -9.98 13.02
N TYR A 278 -5.44 -9.04 12.26
CA TYR A 278 -6.13 -8.30 11.20
C TYR A 278 -6.75 -9.21 10.13
N SER A 279 -6.10 -10.32 9.79
CA SER A 279 -6.62 -11.30 8.83
C SER A 279 -7.72 -12.20 9.40
N SER A 280 -7.97 -12.20 10.70
CA SER A 280 -9.03 -13.01 11.31
C SER A 280 -10.42 -12.46 10.97
N ARG A 281 -11.36 -13.38 10.72
CA ARG A 281 -12.75 -13.01 10.41
C ARG A 281 -13.43 -12.35 11.61
N GLU A 282 -13.08 -12.79 12.80
CA GLU A 282 -13.58 -12.32 14.09
C GLU A 282 -13.18 -10.86 14.31
N TYR A 283 -11.90 -10.54 14.14
CA TYR A 283 -11.43 -9.16 14.20
C TYR A 283 -12.08 -8.30 13.12
N GLY A 284 -12.16 -8.78 11.88
CA GLY A 284 -12.77 -8.03 10.78
C GLY A 284 -14.23 -7.62 11.05
N LYS A 285 -15.04 -8.54 11.58
CA LYS A 285 -16.44 -8.27 11.98
C LYS A 285 -16.55 -7.24 13.11
N MET A 286 -15.66 -7.33 14.10
CA MET A 286 -15.66 -6.41 15.23
C MET A 286 -15.16 -5.03 14.80
N ALA A 287 -14.05 -4.97 14.06
CA ALA A 287 -13.43 -3.72 13.61
C ALA A 287 -14.32 -2.93 12.64
N SER A 288 -15.13 -3.61 11.81
CA SER A 288 -16.08 -2.93 10.91
C SER A 288 -17.20 -2.20 11.64
N ASN A 289 -17.48 -2.57 12.89
CA ASN A 289 -18.52 -1.95 13.70
C ASN A 289 -17.98 -0.87 14.65
N LEU A 290 -16.66 -0.62 14.64
CA LEU A 290 -16.06 0.42 15.47
C LEU A 290 -16.17 1.80 14.80
N PRO A 291 -16.38 2.87 15.59
CA PRO A 291 -16.32 4.22 15.07
C PRO A 291 -14.89 4.56 14.59
N LEU A 292 -14.80 5.30 13.50
CA LEU A 292 -13.53 5.67 12.85
C LEU A 292 -12.53 6.37 13.80
N ASN A 293 -13.01 7.24 14.69
CA ASN A 293 -12.15 7.99 15.62
C ASN A 293 -12.44 7.64 17.09
N LYS A 294 -12.47 6.34 17.38
CA LYS A 294 -12.53 5.81 18.75
C LYS A 294 -11.42 6.41 19.64
N ALA A 295 -11.75 6.74 20.89
CA ALA A 295 -10.77 7.21 21.88
C ALA A 295 -9.88 6.07 22.39
N GLY A 296 -10.44 4.86 22.44
CA GLY A 296 -9.71 3.65 22.76
C GLY A 296 -10.45 2.41 22.26
N PHE A 297 -9.75 1.30 22.28
CA PHE A 297 -10.23 0.01 21.79
C PHE A 297 -9.51 -1.12 22.53
N LEU A 298 -10.27 -2.13 22.93
CA LEU A 298 -9.74 -3.35 23.51
C LEU A 298 -10.17 -4.53 22.65
N TYR A 299 -9.20 -5.35 22.30
CA TYR A 299 -9.40 -6.66 21.69
C TYR A 299 -9.10 -7.76 22.71
N LEU A 300 -9.95 -8.79 22.74
CA LEU A 300 -9.75 -10.00 23.54
C LEU A 300 -9.87 -11.24 22.65
N ASN A 301 -8.86 -12.09 22.69
CA ASN A 301 -8.81 -13.39 22.02
C ASN A 301 -9.08 -14.51 23.03
N PHE A 302 -10.34 -14.91 23.15
CA PHE A 302 -10.76 -15.92 24.13
C PHE A 302 -10.08 -17.29 23.93
N ASN A 303 -9.67 -17.63 22.70
CA ASN A 303 -8.97 -18.89 22.44
C ASN A 303 -7.59 -18.91 23.09
N GLU A 304 -6.84 -17.81 22.97
CA GLU A 304 -5.52 -17.70 23.60
C GLU A 304 -5.61 -17.39 25.10
N LEU A 305 -6.63 -16.65 25.54
CA LEU A 305 -6.90 -16.42 26.97
C LEU A 305 -7.19 -17.72 27.73
N ARG A 306 -7.88 -18.69 27.11
CA ARG A 306 -8.16 -20.00 27.74
C ARG A 306 -6.92 -20.88 27.84
N LYS A 307 -5.98 -20.73 26.90
CA LYS A 307 -4.73 -21.50 26.89
C LYS A 307 -3.70 -20.94 27.87
N SER A 308 -3.78 -19.65 28.18
CA SER A 308 -2.89 -19.02 29.13
C SER A 308 -3.40 -19.20 30.56
N ASN A 309 -2.48 -19.30 31.52
CA ASN A 309 -2.82 -19.26 32.95
C ASN A 309 -3.27 -17.84 33.40
N LEU A 310 -3.46 -16.92 32.46
CA LEU A 310 -3.68 -15.49 32.69
C LEU A 310 -5.12 -15.15 33.10
N ILE A 311 -6.06 -16.11 33.08
CA ILE A 311 -7.36 -15.98 33.78
C ILE A 311 -7.15 -15.75 35.29
N GLN A 312 -5.98 -16.13 35.84
CA GLN A 312 -5.59 -15.82 37.21
C GLN A 312 -4.95 -14.43 37.39
N ASN A 313 -4.62 -13.71 36.32
CA ASN A 313 -3.91 -12.44 36.40
C ASN A 313 -4.82 -11.34 36.99
N GLU A 314 -4.35 -10.73 38.07
CA GLU A 314 -5.05 -9.66 38.79
C GLU A 314 -5.42 -8.47 37.89
N PHE A 315 -4.67 -8.19 36.83
CA PHE A 315 -5.04 -7.11 35.88
C PHE A 315 -6.34 -7.43 35.15
N LEU A 316 -6.49 -8.65 34.60
CA LEU A 316 -7.69 -9.05 33.88
C LEU A 316 -8.87 -9.18 34.84
N LYS A 317 -8.65 -9.67 36.07
CA LYS A 317 -9.68 -9.64 37.13
C LYS A 317 -10.11 -8.22 37.49
N THR A 318 -9.15 -7.33 37.72
CA THR A 318 -9.41 -5.93 38.08
C THR A 318 -10.12 -5.21 36.94
N PHE A 319 -9.69 -5.43 35.71
CA PHE A 319 -10.29 -4.83 34.53
C PHE A 319 -11.70 -5.36 34.28
N MET A 320 -11.94 -6.68 34.38
CA MET A 320 -13.28 -7.26 34.29
C MET A 320 -14.19 -6.78 35.43
N LYS A 321 -13.64 -6.60 36.64
CA LYS A 321 -14.33 -5.99 37.79
C LYS A 321 -14.63 -4.51 37.58
N LEU A 322 -13.78 -3.79 36.84
CA LEU A 322 -14.02 -2.41 36.46
C LEU A 322 -15.13 -2.34 35.40
N LEU A 323 -15.06 -3.18 34.37
CA LEU A 323 -16.07 -3.28 33.32
C LEU A 323 -17.46 -3.64 33.87
N SER A 324 -17.54 -4.55 34.85
CA SER A 324 -18.81 -4.90 35.49
C SER A 324 -19.41 -3.76 36.32
N ARG A 325 -18.63 -2.74 36.70
CA ARG A 325 -19.13 -1.52 37.35
C ARG A 325 -19.65 -0.48 36.34
N PHE A 326 -19.20 -0.55 35.08
CA PHE A 326 -19.55 0.44 34.07
C PHE A 326 -20.84 0.13 33.32
N ASN A 327 -21.41 -1.08 33.44
CA ASN A 327 -22.76 -1.39 32.97
C ASN A 327 -23.30 -2.65 33.67
N GLY A 328 -24.61 -2.68 33.95
CA GLY A 328 -25.37 -3.91 34.26
C GLY A 328 -25.47 -4.87 33.07
N VAL A 329 -24.34 -5.14 32.41
CA VAL A 329 -24.19 -6.14 31.37
C VAL A 329 -23.58 -7.36 32.05
N HIS A 330 -24.46 -8.32 32.36
CA HIS A 330 -24.05 -9.69 32.62
C HIS A 330 -23.30 -10.20 31.37
N ILE A 331 -22.05 -10.60 31.56
CA ILE A 331 -21.26 -11.36 30.57
C ILE A 331 -21.69 -12.82 30.62
#